data_AF-A0A1V3X9D8-F1
#
_entry.id   AF-A0A1V3X9D8-F1
#
_cell.length_a   1.000
_cell.length_b   1.000
_cell.length_c   1.000
_cell.angle_alpha   90.00
_cell.angle_beta   90.00
_cell.angle_gamma   90.00
#
_symmetry.space_group_name_H-M   'P 1'
#
loop_
_entity.id
_entity.type
_entity.pdbx_description
1 polymer ?
#
loop_
_entity_poly.entity_id
_entity_poly.type
_entity_poly.pdbx_seq_one_letter_code
_entity_poly.pdbx_strand_id
1 'polypeptide(L)' 'MAEAERLGELMIVDSAIVETEDAWHFPYEAVAFVVHGDISAALAGNVPVKVPRDGTPITYEARG' A
#
# COMPACT_ATOMS: atom_id res chain seq x y z
N MET A 1 -6.19 -8.52 19.23
CA MET A 1 -6.93 -8.68 17.97
C MET A 1 -7.58 -7.34 17.66
N ALA A 2 -6.80 -6.35 17.21
CA ALA A 2 -7.26 -4.97 17.14
C ALA A 2 -6.38 -4.20 16.16
N GLU A 3 -6.66 -4.26 14.86
CA GLU A 3 -6.07 -3.31 13.88
C GLU A 3 -6.73 -3.41 12.50
N ALA A 4 -7.25 -4.58 12.12
CA ALA A 4 -7.87 -4.79 10.81
C ALA A 4 -9.16 -3.99 10.56
N GLU A 5 -9.82 -3.48 11.60
CA GLU A 5 -11.13 -2.82 11.48
C GLU A 5 -11.06 -1.28 11.32
N ARG A 6 -9.88 -0.65 11.20
CA ARG A 6 -9.78 0.82 11.31
C ARG A 6 -9.14 1.58 10.15
N LEU A 7 -8.88 0.93 9.01
CA LEU A 7 -8.26 1.58 7.86
C LEU A 7 -9.26 2.21 6.88
N GLY A 8 -10.57 1.93 7.03
CA GLY A 8 -11.59 2.43 6.10
C GLY A 8 -11.44 1.85 4.69
N GLU A 9 -11.95 2.56 3.69
CA GLU A 9 -11.76 2.18 2.27
C GLU A 9 -10.34 2.53 1.82
N LEU A 10 -9.66 1.54 1.23
CA LEU A 10 -8.30 1.65 0.72
C LEU A 10 -8.29 1.63 -0.81
N MET A 11 -7.33 2.33 -1.40
CA MET A 11 -7.08 2.28 -2.83
C MET A 11 -5.60 2.12 -3.15
N ILE A 12 -5.30 1.40 -4.22
CA ILE A 12 -3.96 1.36 -4.81
C ILE A 12 -3.69 2.71 -5.48
N VAL A 13 -2.51 3.28 -5.22
CA VAL A 13 -2.04 4.50 -5.88
C VAL A 13 -1.35 4.08 -7.17
N ASP A 14 -2.14 4.01 -8.26
CA ASP A 14 -1.73 3.51 -9.57
C ASP A 14 -0.46 4.17 -10.12
N SER A 15 -0.38 5.50 -10.01
CA SER A 15 0.74 6.33 -10.45
C SER A 15 2.05 6.07 -9.71
N ALA A 16 1.98 5.41 -8.55
CA ALA A 16 3.14 5.09 -7.71
C ALA A 16 3.51 3.60 -7.77
N ILE A 17 2.84 2.80 -8.60
CA ILE A 17 3.21 1.39 -8.81
C ILE A 17 4.63 1.34 -9.36
N VAL A 18 5.48 0.54 -8.72
CA VAL A 18 6.86 0.33 -9.15
C VAL A 18 7.05 -1.12 -9.55
N GLU A 19 7.54 -1.31 -10.76
CA GLU A 19 7.94 -2.61 -11.28
C GLU A 19 9.45 -2.75 -11.21
N THR A 20 9.94 -3.84 -10.62
CA THR A 20 11.34 -4.22 -10.62
C THR A 20 11.51 -5.59 -11.30
N GLU A 21 12.76 -5.98 -11.50
CA GLU A 21 13.12 -7.31 -12.03
C GLU A 21 12.64 -8.44 -11.12
N ASP A 22 12.53 -8.20 -9.81
CA ASP A 22 12.22 -9.22 -8.81
C ASP A 22 10.74 -9.19 -8.35
N ALA A 23 10.08 -8.02 -8.40
CA ALA A 23 8.75 -7.86 -7.85
C ALA A 23 7.96 -6.68 -8.46
N TRP A 24 6.66 -6.68 -8.20
CA TRP A 24 5.82 -5.49 -8.32
C TRP A 24 5.52 -4.93 -6.93
N HIS A 25 5.57 -3.62 -6.80
CA HIS A 25 5.23 -2.89 -5.59
C HIS A 25 3.99 -2.05 -5.83
N PHE A 26 2.97 -2.26 -5.00
CA PHE A 26 1.69 -1.57 -5.05
C PHE A 26 1.51 -0.73 -3.78
N PRO A 27 1.88 0.57 -3.82
CA PRO A 27 1.51 1.50 -2.77
C PRO A 27 -0.02 1.62 -2.68
N TYR A 28 -0.51 1.79 -1.47
CA TYR A 28 -1.92 2.01 -1.20
C TYR A 28 -2.09 3.19 -0.25
N GLU A 29 -3.30 3.72 -0.16
CA GLU A 29 -3.63 4.83 0.73
C GLU A 29 -5.14 4.81 1.01
N ALA A 30 -5.58 5.51 2.06
CA ALA A 30 -6.99 5.71 2.36
C ALA A 30 -7.67 6.53 1.25
N VAL A 31 -8.84 6.07 0.80
CA VAL A 31 -9.67 6.78 -0.18
C VAL A 31 -10.00 8.20 0.30
N ALA A 32 -10.25 8.37 1.60
CA ALA A 32 -10.51 9.67 2.20
C ALA A 32 -9.36 10.67 2.01
N PHE A 33 -8.10 10.21 2.07
CA PHE A 33 -6.96 11.05 1.79
C PHE A 33 -6.81 11.32 0.29
N VAL A 34 -6.84 10.28 -0.54
CA VAL A 34 -6.56 10.42 -1.98
C VAL A 34 -7.65 11.18 -2.73
N VAL A 35 -8.92 10.90 -2.45
CA VAL A 35 -10.07 11.46 -3.18
C VAL A 35 -10.58 12.74 -2.53
N HIS A 36 -10.62 12.80 -1.20
CA HIS A 36 -11.21 13.92 -0.47
C HIS A 36 -10.17 14.86 0.14
N GLY A 37 -8.87 14.53 0.08
CA GLY A 37 -7.80 15.36 0.65
C GLY A 37 -7.80 15.39 2.18
N ASP A 38 -8.44 14.42 2.84
CA ASP A 38 -8.49 14.36 4.30
C ASP A 38 -7.12 13.93 4.86
N ILE A 39 -6.32 14.92 5.26
CA ILE A 39 -4.97 14.73 5.80
C ILE A 39 -4.98 13.85 7.05
N SER A 40 -6.05 13.88 7.86
CA SER A 40 -6.16 13.06 9.07
C SER A 40 -6.33 11.56 8.77
N ALA A 41 -6.70 11.21 7.53
CA ALA A 41 -6.82 9.83 7.07
C ALA A 41 -5.57 9.30 6.37
N ALA A 42 -4.52 10.11 6.21
CA ALA A 42 -3.28 9.68 5.55
C ALA A 42 -2.60 8.52 6.29
N LEU A 43 -2.26 7.46 5.57
CA LEU A 43 -1.54 6.30 6.09
C LEU A 43 -0.02 6.52 6.00
N ALA A 44 0.44 7.61 6.60
CA ALA A 44 1.85 7.97 6.61
C ALA A 44 2.71 6.83 7.20
N GLY A 45 3.70 6.38 6.43
CA GLY A 45 4.62 5.30 6.84
C GLY A 45 4.11 3.89 6.55
N ASN A 46 2.98 3.74 5.85
CA ASN A 46 2.62 2.44 5.29
C ASN A 46 3.67 1.97 4.27
N VAL A 47 3.70 0.66 4.08
CA VAL A 47 4.63 0.01 3.15
C VAL A 47 3.84 -0.58 1.99
N PRO A 48 4.36 -0.51 0.76
CA PRO A 48 3.65 -1.05 -0.39
C PRO A 48 3.50 -2.56 -0.28
N VAL A 49 2.42 -3.08 -0.88
CA VAL A 49 2.27 -4.52 -1.08
C VAL A 49 3.31 -4.97 -2.12
N LYS A 50 4.14 -5.94 -1.76
CA LYS A 50 5.13 -6.55 -2.65
C LYS A 50 4.57 -7.86 -3.19
N VAL A 51 4.52 -7.97 -4.51
CA VAL A 51 4.18 -9.20 -5.22
C VAL A 51 5.44 -9.73 -5.90
N PRO A 52 6.09 -10.76 -5.34
CA PRO A 52 7.25 -11.39 -5.94
C PRO A 52 6.91 -12.07 -7.27
N ARG A 53 7.85 -12.05 -8.22
CA ARG A 53 7.68 -12.72 -9.53
C ARG A 53 7.95 -14.22 -9.50
N ASP A 54 8.72 -14.66 -8.52
CA ASP A 54 9.14 -16.05 -8.33
C ASP A 54 8.03 -16.94 -7.75
N GLY A 55 6.84 -16.38 -7.49
CA GLY A 55 5.71 -17.10 -6.91
C GLY A 55 5.80 -17.27 -5.39
N THR A 56 6.78 -16.64 -4.73
CA THR A 56 6.79 -16.56 -3.27
C THR A 56 5.61 -15.73 -2.73
N PRO A 57 5.20 -15.94 -1.47
CA PRO A 57 4.03 -15.27 -0.92
C PRO A 57 4.13 -13.74 -0.96
N ILE A 58 2.98 -13.08 -1.16
CA ILE A 58 2.86 -11.63 -1.10
C ILE A 58 3.30 -11.14 0.28
N THR A 59 4.14 -10.11 0.32
CA THR A 59 4.66 -9.54 1.57
C THR A 59 4.47 -8.01 1.60
N TYR A 60 4.82 -7.43 2.74
CA TYR A 60 4.99 -5.99 2.91
C TYR A 60 6.45 -5.78 3.35
N GLU A 61 7.25 -5.12 2.52
CA GLU A 61 8.65 -4.81 2.86
C GLU A 61 8.83 -3.30 2.93
N ALA A 62 9.36 -2.82 4.05
CA ALA A 62 9.89 -1.47 4.13
C ALA A 62 11.09 -1.35 3.21
N ARG A 63 11.18 -0.25 2.45
CA ARG A 63 12.42 0.09 1.76
C ARG A 63 13.49 0.32 2.82
N GLY A 64 14.50 -0.56 2.86
CA GLY A 64 15.74 -0.34 3.60
C GLY A 64 16.59 0.74 2.99
#